data_AF-A0A950MH65-F1
#
_entry.id   AF-A0A950MH65-F1
#
_cell.length_a   1.000
_cell.length_b   1.000
_cell.length_c   1.000
_cell.angle_alpha   90.00
_cell.angle_beta   90.00
_cell.angle_gamma   90.00
#
_symmetry.space_group_name_H-M   'P 1'
#
loop_
_entity.id
_entity.type
_entity.pdbx_description
1 polymer ?
#
loop_
_entity_poly.entity_id
_entity_poly.type
_entity_poly.pdbx_seq_one_letter_code
_entity_poly.pdbx_strand_id
1 'polypeptide(L)'
;VALGERAHDVFGALAIDLDAVAAQRRQFATACNDWTESRPHLGGALGAALQRCLLRANWLQRRGGTRALRITRVGREALRDRFAIDVDALAP
;
A
#
# COMPACT_ATOMS: atom_id res chain seq x y z
N VAL A 1 11.42 -0.68 -11.07
CA VAL A 1 11.26 -0.27 -9.65
C VAL A 1 12.41 -0.86 -8.88
N ALA A 2 13.16 -0.04 -8.15
CA ALA A 2 14.17 -0.49 -7.21
C ALA A 2 13.60 -0.41 -5.80
N LEU A 3 13.86 -1.42 -4.97
CA LEU A 3 13.46 -1.43 -3.57
C LEU A 3 14.70 -1.19 -2.70
N GLY A 4 14.50 -0.54 -1.55
CA GLY A 4 15.59 -0.34 -0.58
C GLY A 4 16.00 -1.63 0.12
N GLU A 5 17.15 -1.60 0.79
CA GLU A 5 17.77 -2.78 1.45
C GLU A 5 16.84 -3.47 2.47
N ARG A 6 15.96 -2.72 3.13
CA ARG A 6 15.02 -3.22 4.15
C ARG A 6 13.67 -3.67 3.59
N ALA A 7 13.52 -3.78 2.27
CA ALA A 7 12.23 -4.02 1.66
C ALA A 7 11.60 -5.34 2.11
N HIS A 8 12.35 -6.43 2.16
CA HIS A 8 11.83 -7.73 2.60
C HIS A 8 11.31 -7.67 4.04
N ASP A 9 12.00 -6.97 4.94
CA ASP A 9 11.56 -6.82 6.33
C ASP A 9 10.29 -5.98 6.44
N VAL A 10 10.26 -4.83 5.75
CA VAL A 10 9.12 -3.90 5.77
C VAL A 10 7.86 -4.54 5.18
N PHE A 11 7.99 -5.20 4.02
CA PHE A 11 6.86 -5.88 3.39
C PHE A 11 6.50 -7.18 4.12
N GLY A 12 7.47 -7.90 4.67
CA GLY A 12 7.26 -9.06 5.53
C GLY A 12 6.46 -8.74 6.79
N ALA A 13 6.71 -7.59 7.44
CA ALA A 13 5.91 -7.10 8.57
C ALA A 13 4.44 -6.78 8.21
N LEU A 14 4.14 -6.65 6.91
CA LEU A 14 2.79 -6.52 6.35
C LEU A 14 2.23 -7.85 5.83
N ALA A 15 2.91 -8.97 6.10
CA ALA A 15 2.61 -10.30 5.56
C ALA A 15 2.59 -10.33 4.02
N ILE A 16 3.55 -9.62 3.39
CA ILE A 16 3.76 -9.61 1.94
C ILE A 16 5.09 -10.28 1.63
N ASP A 17 5.01 -11.43 0.97
CA ASP A 17 6.17 -12.14 0.40
C ASP A 17 6.53 -11.51 -0.95
N LEU A 18 7.69 -10.85 -1.02
CA LEU A 18 8.14 -10.15 -2.23
C LEU A 18 8.51 -11.10 -3.37
N ASP A 19 9.07 -12.27 -3.06
CA ASP A 19 9.46 -13.26 -4.06
C ASP A 19 8.22 -13.88 -4.71
N ALA A 20 7.22 -14.22 -3.88
CA ALA A 20 5.94 -14.71 -4.38
C ALA A 20 5.17 -13.65 -5.19
N VAL A 21 5.31 -12.36 -4.85
CA VAL A 21 4.74 -11.27 -5.65
C VAL A 21 5.49 -11.09 -6.98
N ALA A 22 6.81 -11.19 -6.97
CA ALA A 22 7.66 -11.07 -8.17
C ALA A 22 7.44 -12.22 -9.16
N ALA A 23 7.09 -13.41 -8.69
CA ALA A 23 6.78 -14.57 -9.53
C ALA A 23 5.43 -14.47 -10.28
N GLN A 24 4.59 -13.48 -10.00
CA GLN A 24 3.30 -13.32 -10.66
C GLN A 24 3.43 -12.85 -12.12
N ARG A 25 2.47 -13.22 -12.98
CA ARG A 25 2.44 -12.77 -14.39
C ARG A 25 2.26 -11.25 -14.58
N ARG A 26 1.74 -10.54 -13.59
CA ARG A 26 1.53 -9.09 -13.65
C ARG A 26 2.86 -8.38 -13.44
N GLN A 27 3.04 -7.20 -14.05
CA GLN A 27 4.20 -6.35 -13.75
C GLN A 27 4.33 -6.15 -12.24
N PHE A 28 5.53 -6.40 -11.70
CA PHE A 28 5.80 -6.40 -10.27
C PHE A 28 5.33 -5.13 -9.58
N ALA A 29 5.80 -3.97 -10.06
CA ALA A 29 5.41 -2.66 -9.57
C ALA A 29 5.45 -1.65 -10.72
N THR A 30 4.54 -0.67 -10.70
CA THR A 30 4.49 0.42 -11.68
C THR A 30 4.05 1.72 -11.02
N ALA A 31 4.49 2.86 -11.55
CA ALA A 31 3.84 4.13 -11.29
C ALA A 31 2.53 4.14 -12.11
N CYS A 32 1.40 3.93 -11.45
CA CYS A 32 0.09 3.97 -12.08
C CYS A 32 -0.48 5.38 -11.92
N ASN A 33 -0.86 6.00 -13.04
CA ASN A 33 -1.38 7.36 -13.02
C ASN A 33 -2.87 7.32 -12.66
N ASP A 34 -3.23 7.90 -11.52
CA ASP A 34 -4.63 8.16 -11.21
C ASP A 34 -5.02 9.54 -11.74
N TRP A 35 -5.98 9.57 -12.65
CA TRP A 35 -6.48 10.78 -13.30
C TRP A 35 -7.30 11.64 -12.32
N THR A 36 -7.77 11.08 -11.21
CA THR A 36 -8.46 11.84 -10.16
C THR A 36 -7.54 12.56 -9.18
N GLU A 37 -6.31 12.08 -8.98
CA GLU A 37 -5.37 12.65 -7.99
C GLU A 37 -4.15 13.32 -8.63
N SER A 38 -3.96 13.19 -9.96
CA SER A 38 -2.81 13.71 -10.72
C SER A 38 -1.43 13.31 -10.16
N ARG A 39 -1.38 12.29 -9.31
CA ARG A 39 -0.16 11.77 -8.71
C ARG A 39 -0.03 10.27 -9.02
N PRO A 40 1.17 9.80 -9.39
CA PRO A 40 1.39 8.39 -9.61
C PRO A 40 1.31 7.64 -8.28
N HIS A 41 0.57 6.53 -8.27
CA HIS A 41 0.52 5.61 -7.13
C HIS A 41 1.19 4.27 -7.46
N LEU A 42 1.48 3.50 -6.41
CA LEU A 42 2.04 2.15 -6.57
C LEU A 42 0.98 1.22 -7.17
N GLY A 43 1.15 0.88 -8.44
CA GLY A 43 0.39 -0.16 -9.14
C GLY A 43 1.17 -1.47 -9.28
N GLY A 44 0.64 -2.39 -10.09
CA GLY A 44 1.24 -3.71 -10.32
C GLY A 44 0.88 -4.75 -9.26
N ALA A 45 1.56 -5.88 -9.29
CA ALA A 45 1.34 -6.99 -8.35
C ALA A 45 1.58 -6.57 -6.89
N LEU A 46 2.62 -5.77 -6.65
CA LEU A 46 3.00 -5.26 -5.33
C LEU A 46 1.96 -4.29 -4.78
N GLY A 47 1.51 -3.30 -5.57
CA GLY A 47 0.45 -2.38 -5.16
C GLY A 47 -0.84 -3.10 -4.80
N ALA A 48 -1.22 -4.11 -5.60
CA ALA A 48 -2.39 -4.94 -5.32
C ALA A 48 -2.22 -5.80 -4.04
N ALA A 49 -1.03 -6.35 -3.80
CA ALA A 49 -0.72 -7.08 -2.57
C ALA A 49 -0.80 -6.18 -1.33
N LEU A 50 -0.19 -4.99 -1.41
CA LEU A 50 -0.24 -3.99 -0.35
C LEU A 50 -1.68 -3.59 -0.02
N GLN A 51 -2.48 -3.23 -1.01
CA GLN A 51 -3.88 -2.87 -0.80
C GLN A 51 -4.66 -4.01 -0.12
N ARG A 52 -4.48 -5.27 -0.55
CA ARG A 52 -5.14 -6.42 0.08
C ARG A 52 -4.72 -6.60 1.53
N CYS A 53 -3.43 -6.50 1.85
CA CYS A 53 -2.94 -6.61 3.22
C CYS A 53 -3.52 -5.52 4.12
N LEU A 54 -3.49 -4.27 3.67
CA LEU A 54 -4.01 -3.15 4.44
C LEU A 54 -5.53 -3.21 4.64
N LEU A 55 -6.29 -3.73 3.66
CA LEU A 55 -7.72 -4.01 3.83
C LEU A 55 -7.96 -5.15 4.83
N ARG A 56 -7.21 -6.25 4.75
CA ARG A 56 -7.33 -7.39 5.68
C ARG A 56 -6.98 -7.01 7.12
N ALA A 57 -5.98 -6.15 7.29
CA ALA A 57 -5.59 -5.63 8.60
C ALA A 57 -6.55 -4.55 9.14
N ASN A 58 -7.60 -4.18 8.39
CA ASN A 58 -8.52 -3.10 8.69
C ASN A 58 -7.85 -1.72 8.82
N TRP A 59 -6.72 -1.51 8.14
CA TRP A 59 -6.05 -0.21 8.07
C TRP A 59 -6.68 0.68 7.01
N LEU A 60 -7.21 0.06 5.96
CA LEU A 60 -8.01 0.71 4.92
C LEU A 60 -9.44 0.17 4.94
N GLN A 61 -10.39 1.00 4.53
CA GLN A 61 -11.75 0.58 4.27
C GLN A 61 -12.26 1.21 2.97
N ARG A 62 -13.04 0.45 2.19
CA ARG A 62 -13.71 0.96 1.00
C ARG A 62 -14.86 1.87 1.39
N ARG A 63 -15.01 3.00 0.70
CA ARG A 63 -16.21 3.83 0.78
C ARG A 63 -17.30 3.20 -0.10
N GLY A 64 -18.46 2.90 0.47
CA GLY A 64 -19.55 2.21 -0.22
C GLY A 64 -19.90 2.82 -1.57
N GLY A 65 -20.11 1.97 -2.58
CA GLY A 65 -20.46 2.40 -3.94
C GLY A 65 -19.31 3.03 -4.76
N THR A 66 -18.10 3.13 -4.21
CA THR A 66 -16.97 3.80 -4.90
C THR A 66 -15.68 2.97 -4.84
N ARG A 67 -14.67 3.38 -5.62
CA ARG A 67 -13.30 2.85 -5.54
C ARG A 67 -12.45 3.54 -4.47
N ALA A 68 -12.97 4.59 -3.84
CA ALA A 68 -12.25 5.36 -2.84
C ALA A 68 -11.99 4.52 -1.57
N LEU A 69 -10.80 4.71 -1.00
CA LEU A 69 -10.39 4.11 0.26
C LEU A 69 -10.32 5.21 1.32
N ARG A 70 -10.62 4.85 2.57
CA ARG A 70 -10.34 5.67 3.75
C ARG A 70 -9.37 4.94 4.64
N ILE A 71 -8.42 5.66 5.22
CA ILE A 71 -7.58 5.13 6.29
C ILE A 71 -8.42 5.12 7.58
N THR A 72 -8.44 3.98 8.28
CA THR A 72 -9.17 3.84 9.56
C THR A 72 -8.35 4.44 10.70
N ARG A 73 -8.94 4.55 11.90
CA ARG A 73 -8.19 4.97 13.09
C ARG A 73 -7.03 4.00 13.40
N VAL A 74 -7.33 2.70 13.38
CA VAL A 74 -6.33 1.64 13.59
C VAL A 74 -5.22 1.70 12.53
N GLY A 75 -5.59 1.99 11.27
CA GLY A 75 -4.62 2.18 10.20
C GLY A 75 -3.69 3.37 10.43
N ARG A 76 -4.23 4.51 10.89
CA ARG A 76 -3.42 5.68 11.24
C ARG A 76 -2.42 5.39 12.37
N GLU A 77 -2.86 4.73 13.42
CA GLU A 77 -2.01 4.30 14.54
C GLU A 77 -0.90 3.37 14.04
N ALA A 78 -1.25 2.31 13.31
CA ALA A 78 -0.26 1.34 12.86
C ALA A 78 0.74 1.90 11.84
N LEU A 79 0.32 2.83 10.96
CA LEU A 79 1.20 3.52 10.03
C LEU A 79 2.22 4.40 10.77
N ARG A 80 1.79 5.12 11.81
CA ARG A 80 2.69 5.89 12.69
C ARG A 80 3.66 4.96 13.43
N ASP A 81 3.14 3.95 14.11
CA ASP A 81 3.97 3.13 15.01
C ASP A 81 4.97 2.24 14.27
N ARG A 82 4.58 1.68 13.11
CA ARG A 82 5.41 0.71 12.39
C ARG A 82 6.29 1.32 11.31
N PHE A 83 5.88 2.46 10.76
CA PHE A 83 6.54 3.06 9.61
C PHE A 83 6.88 4.54 9.80
N ALA A 84 6.59 5.13 10.96
CA ALA A 84 6.75 6.56 11.23
C ALA A 84 6.01 7.45 10.21
N ILE A 85 4.89 6.96 9.67
CA ILE A 85 4.08 7.69 8.70
C ILE A 85 2.93 8.36 9.44
N ASP A 86 3.02 9.67 9.61
CA ASP A 86 1.90 10.48 10.09
C ASP A 86 1.00 10.90 8.92
N VAL A 87 -0.10 10.16 8.75
CA VAL A 87 -1.09 10.41 7.70
C VAL A 87 -1.69 11.81 7.77
N ASP A 88 -1.82 12.38 8.98
CA ASP A 88 -2.44 13.69 9.17
C ASP A 88 -1.45 14.82 8.78
N ALA A 89 -0.15 14.53 8.75
CA ALA A 89 0.91 15.43 8.29
C ALA A 89 1.22 15.29 6.78
N LEU A 90 0.74 14.22 6.14
CA LEU A 90 0.78 14.08 4.68
C LEU A 90 -0.27 15.03 4.08
N ALA A 91 0.14 16.26 3.79
CA ALA A 91 -0.72 17.24 3.13
C ALA A 91 -1.37 16.65 1.86
N PRO A 92 -2.62 17.02 1.52
CA PRO A 92 -3.19 16.75 0.20
C PRO A 92 -2.27 17.25 -0.93
#